data_AF-C8WAC0-F1
#
_entry.id   AF-C8WAC0-F1
#
_cell.length_a   1.000
_cell.length_b   1.000
_cell.length_c   1.000
_cell.angle_alpha   90.00
_cell.angle_beta   90.00
_cell.angle_gamma   90.00
#
_symmetry.space_group_name_H-M   'P 1'
#
loop_
_entity.id
_entity.type
_entity.pdbx_description
1 polymer ?
#
loop_
_entity_poly.entity_id
_entity_poly.type
_entity_poly.pdbx_seq_one_letter_code
_entity_poly.pdbx_strand_id
1 'polypeptide(L)'
;MVNQVSDKVPVAGGVAQDVTAGTSNTVGAVDVMQTATDVVAEYVKLTGAGRARLVPVSYVDELLATLVAGGASVVEPLSGVPVEVCDIKGRAAAGELLVADVRMIGAEFSPACRLGAELAVAEDVRVPGYVVVCMRKCCIPWVAEVVEAKACSAENVIVTATGVEEQASARASRHAASDAAQVVAAYLACHPRVGAVRYPGLKTDPSFARATSQLVGGFGPYVDYIWKELPGEWHRFVAGDEDARTQIINFERLG
;
A
#
# COMPACT_ATOMS: atom_id res chain seq x y z
N MET A 1 -24.98 -74.35 29.73
CA MET A 1 -25.64 -74.68 31.01
C MET A 1 -25.36 -73.52 31.95
N VAL A 2 -26.44 -72.87 32.40
CA VAL A 2 -26.57 -72.00 33.59
C VAL A 2 -25.70 -70.74 33.63
N ASN A 3 -26.24 -69.53 33.44
CA ASN A 3 -27.21 -68.72 34.20
C ASN A 3 -26.44 -67.53 34.80
N GLN A 4 -26.81 -66.29 34.49
CA GLN A 4 -27.76 -65.46 35.28
C GLN A 4 -27.22 -65.18 36.70
N VAL A 5 -27.29 -63.98 37.29
CA VAL A 5 -28.13 -62.81 37.02
C VAL A 5 -27.62 -61.64 37.89
N SER A 6 -28.11 -60.46 37.53
CA SER A 6 -28.23 -59.18 38.24
C SER A 6 -28.01 -59.11 39.76
N ASP A 7 -27.65 -57.93 40.26
CA ASP A 7 -28.62 -56.90 40.71
C ASP A 7 -28.13 -56.03 41.90
N LYS A 8 -28.66 -54.80 41.92
CA LYS A 8 -28.86 -53.85 43.05
C LYS A 8 -27.81 -52.74 43.32
N VAL A 9 -28.16 -51.57 42.79
CA VAL A 9 -28.02 -50.23 43.42
C VAL A 9 -29.20 -50.10 44.42
N PRO A 10 -29.10 -49.49 45.64
CA PRO A 10 -28.95 -48.02 45.80
C PRO A 10 -28.30 -47.49 47.10
N VAL A 11 -28.03 -46.17 47.14
CA VAL A 11 -28.50 -45.18 48.15
C VAL A 11 -27.50 -44.03 48.35
N ALA A 12 -27.98 -42.85 47.94
CA ALA A 12 -27.94 -41.51 48.55
C ALA A 12 -26.64 -40.89 49.11
N GLY A 13 -26.42 -39.64 48.68
CA GLY A 13 -26.00 -38.56 49.58
C GLY A 13 -24.83 -37.74 49.05
N GLY A 14 -25.10 -36.61 48.41
CA GLY A 14 -24.05 -35.66 48.07
C GLY A 14 -24.53 -34.56 47.13
N VAL A 15 -25.04 -33.49 47.72
CA VAL A 15 -25.46 -32.25 47.06
C VAL A 15 -24.28 -31.67 46.27
N ALA A 16 -24.42 -31.52 44.96
CA ALA A 16 -23.51 -30.71 44.15
C ALA A 16 -24.32 -29.60 43.48
N GLN A 17 -23.94 -28.38 43.82
CA GLN A 17 -24.56 -27.14 43.39
C GLN A 17 -24.50 -26.97 41.88
N ASP A 18 -25.64 -26.56 41.34
CA ASP A 18 -25.82 -25.99 40.02
C ASP A 18 -24.95 -24.72 39.89
N VAL A 19 -24.04 -24.71 38.91
CA VAL A 19 -23.28 -23.50 38.52
C VAL A 19 -23.48 -23.31 37.02
N THR A 20 -24.66 -22.79 36.69
CA THR A 20 -24.92 -22.10 35.43
C THR A 20 -24.44 -20.65 35.55
N ALA A 21 -23.32 -20.33 34.91
CA ALA A 21 -23.03 -18.99 34.39
C ALA A 21 -21.83 -19.06 33.45
N GLY A 22 -22.06 -19.53 32.22
CA GLY A 22 -21.15 -19.20 31.13
C GLY A 22 -21.23 -17.70 30.92
N THR A 23 -20.26 -16.96 31.46
CA THR A 23 -20.12 -15.54 31.17
C THR A 23 -19.76 -15.41 29.70
N SER A 24 -20.77 -15.08 28.89
CA SER A 24 -20.58 -14.55 27.55
C SER A 24 -19.79 -13.25 27.69
N ASN A 25 -18.46 -13.34 27.63
CA ASN A 25 -17.61 -12.17 27.41
C ASN A 25 -17.75 -11.74 25.96
N THR A 26 -18.91 -11.18 25.65
CA THR A 26 -19.01 -10.14 24.62
C THR A 26 -18.26 -8.94 25.18
N VAL A 27 -16.92 -8.96 25.05
CA VAL A 27 -16.14 -7.74 25.12
C VAL A 27 -16.65 -6.92 23.95
N GLY A 28 -17.57 -6.00 24.24
CA GLY A 28 -18.01 -5.02 23.26
C GLY A 28 -16.77 -4.44 22.63
N ALA A 29 -16.68 -4.51 21.30
CA ALA A 29 -15.68 -3.77 20.56
C ALA A 29 -15.87 -2.32 20.97
N VAL A 30 -15.00 -1.82 21.85
CA VAL A 30 -14.81 -0.39 21.98
C VAL A 30 -14.27 -0.02 20.61
N ASP A 31 -15.12 0.57 19.79
CA ASP A 31 -14.74 1.16 18.52
C ASP A 31 -13.75 2.27 18.87
N VAL A 32 -12.46 1.90 18.93
CA VAL A 32 -11.39 2.86 19.20
C VAL A 32 -11.33 3.72 17.96
N MET A 33 -12.04 4.85 18.02
CA MET A 33 -12.09 5.82 16.93
C MET A 33 -10.65 6.21 16.60
N GLN A 34 -10.22 5.80 15.40
CA GLN A 34 -8.85 6.00 14.95
C GLN A 34 -8.53 7.50 14.94
N THR A 35 -7.37 7.89 15.49
CA THR A 35 -6.95 9.29 15.54
C THR A 35 -6.05 9.65 14.36
N ALA A 36 -5.92 10.93 14.05
CA ALA A 36 -4.94 11.38 13.05
C ALA A 36 -3.49 11.04 13.45
N THR A 37 -3.21 10.93 14.75
CA THR A 37 -1.92 10.43 15.25
C THR A 37 -1.70 8.97 14.87
N ASP A 38 -2.73 8.13 14.91
CA ASP A 38 -2.66 6.73 14.46
C ASP A 38 -2.39 6.64 12.95
N VAL A 39 -3.03 7.51 12.16
CA VAL A 39 -2.76 7.62 10.71
C VAL A 39 -1.28 7.95 10.48
N VAL A 40 -0.76 9.00 11.11
CA VAL A 40 0.65 9.41 11.00
C VAL A 40 1.59 8.27 11.42
N ALA A 41 1.30 7.58 12.53
CA ALA A 41 2.11 6.46 13.02
C ALA A 41 2.10 5.26 12.06
N GLU A 42 0.99 5.01 11.37
CA GLU A 42 0.90 3.98 10.35
C GLU A 42 1.78 4.30 9.13
N TYR A 43 1.72 5.53 8.62
CA TYR A 43 2.57 5.94 7.49
C TYR A 43 4.06 5.90 7.80
N VAL A 44 4.44 6.17 9.05
CA VAL A 44 5.82 5.96 9.52
C VAL A 44 6.26 4.51 9.31
N LYS A 45 5.39 3.53 9.60
CA LYS A 45 5.68 2.10 9.41
C LYS A 45 5.75 1.72 7.93
N LEU A 46 4.77 2.16 7.13
CA LEU A 46 4.69 1.85 5.70
C LEU A 46 5.91 2.36 4.93
N THR A 47 6.28 3.63 5.15
CA THR A 47 7.37 4.27 4.42
C THR A 47 8.76 4.01 5.02
N GLY A 48 8.82 3.51 6.27
CA GLY A 48 10.05 3.39 7.03
C GLY A 48 10.65 4.73 7.47
N ALA A 49 9.80 5.74 7.62
CA ALA A 49 10.19 7.07 8.09
C ALA A 49 10.55 7.07 9.58
N GLY A 50 11.12 8.18 10.05
CA GLY A 50 11.30 8.42 11.49
C GLY A 50 10.11 9.13 12.13
N ARG A 51 9.40 9.93 11.34
CA ARG A 51 8.21 10.69 11.74
C ARG A 51 7.42 11.09 10.50
N ALA A 52 6.15 11.46 10.67
CA ALA A 52 5.33 12.03 9.61
C ALA A 52 4.53 13.25 10.11
N ARG A 53 4.04 14.05 9.18
CA ARG A 53 3.24 15.26 9.41
C ARG A 53 2.05 15.29 8.46
N LEU A 54 0.97 15.90 8.90
CA LEU A 54 -0.15 16.25 8.05
C LEU A 54 0.08 17.67 7.52
N VAL A 55 0.10 17.81 6.20
CA VAL A 55 0.22 19.11 5.52
C VAL A 55 -1.07 19.34 4.76
N PRO A 56 -1.76 20.49 4.93
CA PRO A 56 -2.94 20.79 4.14
C PRO A 56 -2.67 20.71 2.64
N VAL A 57 -3.60 20.14 1.88
CA VAL A 57 -3.46 19.96 0.42
C VAL A 57 -3.13 21.27 -0.31
N SER A 58 -3.62 22.40 0.21
CA SER A 58 -3.36 23.74 -0.33
C SER A 58 -1.90 24.18 -0.29
N TYR A 59 -1.07 23.56 0.55
CA TYR A 59 0.35 23.90 0.71
C TYR A 59 1.29 22.93 0.01
N VAL A 60 0.78 21.86 -0.61
CA VAL A 60 1.61 20.79 -1.17
C VAL A 60 2.43 21.27 -2.35
N ASP A 61 1.81 22.01 -3.27
CA ASP A 61 2.52 22.54 -4.44
C ASP A 61 3.62 23.53 -4.04
N GLU A 62 3.34 24.40 -3.07
CA GLU A 62 4.32 25.34 -2.51
C GLU A 62 5.46 24.62 -1.78
N LEU A 63 5.13 23.57 -1.01
CA LEU A 63 6.10 22.73 -0.31
C LEU A 63 7.04 22.03 -1.31
N LEU A 64 6.48 21.36 -2.32
CA LEU A 64 7.25 20.69 -3.36
C LEU A 64 8.11 21.68 -4.14
N ALA A 65 7.57 22.85 -4.51
CA ALA A 65 8.31 23.89 -5.19
C ALA A 65 9.50 24.40 -4.35
N THR A 66 9.31 24.61 -3.05
CA THR A 66 10.38 25.04 -2.13
C THR A 66 11.49 23.98 -2.04
N LEU A 67 11.13 22.71 -1.93
CA LEU A 67 12.08 21.60 -1.88
C LEU A 67 12.87 21.49 -3.20
N VAL A 68 12.19 21.59 -4.34
CA VAL A 68 12.82 21.57 -5.67
C VAL A 68 13.77 22.75 -5.85
N ALA A 69 13.38 23.95 -5.42
CA ALA A 69 14.26 25.12 -5.41
C ALA A 69 15.50 24.91 -4.50
N GLY A 70 15.36 24.13 -3.44
CA GLY A 70 16.45 23.66 -2.57
C GLY A 70 17.27 22.48 -3.13
N GLY A 71 17.04 22.06 -4.37
CA GLY A 71 17.78 21.00 -5.06
C GLY A 71 17.16 19.61 -4.94
N ALA A 72 15.93 19.49 -4.43
CA ALA A 72 15.22 18.21 -4.40
C ALA A 72 14.77 17.75 -5.80
N SER A 73 14.81 16.44 -6.03
CA SER A 73 14.12 15.80 -7.13
C SER A 73 12.86 15.10 -6.62
N VAL A 74 11.70 15.45 -7.19
CA VAL A 74 10.45 14.72 -6.96
C VAL A 74 10.44 13.51 -7.87
N VAL A 75 10.20 12.32 -7.30
CA VAL A 75 10.26 11.04 -8.02
C VAL A 75 9.06 10.17 -7.66
N GLU A 76 8.51 9.48 -8.63
CA GLU A 76 7.51 8.43 -8.40
C GLU A 76 8.22 7.06 -8.41
N PRO A 77 7.88 6.11 -7.51
CA PRO A 77 8.52 4.79 -7.53
C PRO A 77 8.25 4.00 -8.81
N LEU A 78 7.08 4.19 -9.41
CA LEU A 78 6.68 3.66 -10.72
C LEU A 78 6.30 4.82 -11.63
N SER A 79 6.94 4.95 -12.79
CA SER A 79 6.70 6.04 -13.74
C SER A 79 7.00 5.64 -15.18
N GLY A 80 6.72 6.54 -16.14
CA GLY A 80 7.01 6.35 -17.57
C GLY A 80 6.02 5.44 -18.29
N VAL A 81 6.14 5.38 -19.63
CA VAL A 81 5.50 4.37 -20.51
C VAL A 81 6.57 4.01 -21.56
N PRO A 82 7.23 2.85 -21.48
CA PRO A 82 6.92 1.74 -20.57
C PRO A 82 7.23 2.05 -19.10
N VAL A 83 6.60 1.30 -18.21
CA VAL A 83 6.71 1.41 -16.77
C VAL A 83 8.12 1.06 -16.34
N GLU A 84 8.72 1.95 -15.55
CA GLU A 84 10.06 1.82 -15.00
C GLU A 84 10.03 1.99 -13.48
N VAL A 85 10.97 1.31 -12.80
CA VAL A 85 11.14 1.43 -11.35
C VAL A 85 12.24 2.45 -11.05
N CYS A 86 11.91 3.51 -10.34
CA CYS A 86 12.89 4.51 -9.92
C CYS A 86 13.92 3.90 -8.96
N ASP A 87 15.22 4.15 -9.19
CA ASP A 87 16.29 3.73 -8.28
C ASP A 87 16.40 4.65 -7.07
N ILE A 88 15.39 4.70 -6.21
CA ILE A 88 15.40 5.58 -5.02
C ILE A 88 16.63 5.28 -4.17
N LYS A 89 16.92 3.99 -3.96
CA LYS A 89 18.08 3.55 -3.16
C LYS A 89 19.42 3.98 -3.76
N GLY A 90 19.64 3.71 -5.05
CA GLY A 90 20.89 4.06 -5.73
C GLY A 90 21.10 5.57 -5.82
N ARG A 91 20.06 6.32 -6.16
CA ARG A 91 20.09 7.79 -6.27
C ARG A 91 20.33 8.47 -4.92
N ALA A 92 19.64 8.02 -3.86
CA ALA A 92 19.90 8.51 -2.51
C ALA A 92 21.33 8.18 -2.04
N ALA A 93 21.84 6.98 -2.35
CA ALA A 93 23.23 6.61 -2.05
C ALA A 93 24.26 7.45 -2.83
N ALA A 94 23.89 7.95 -4.01
CA ALA A 94 24.69 8.89 -4.79
C ALA A 94 24.61 10.34 -4.26
N GLY A 95 23.85 10.58 -3.18
CA GLY A 95 23.73 11.89 -2.53
C GLY A 95 22.63 12.78 -3.10
N GLU A 96 21.73 12.25 -3.95
CA GLU A 96 20.57 13.02 -4.42
C GLU A 96 19.56 13.24 -3.30
N LEU A 97 19.02 14.45 -3.22
CA LEU A 97 17.91 14.78 -2.34
C LEU A 97 16.61 14.39 -3.03
N LEU A 98 15.96 13.32 -2.56
CA LEU A 98 14.75 12.79 -3.18
C LEU A 98 13.51 13.04 -2.33
N VAL A 99 12.43 13.44 -3.00
CA VAL A 99 11.07 13.46 -2.48
C VAL A 99 10.29 12.39 -3.25
N ALA A 100 9.93 11.29 -2.59
CA ALA A 100 9.17 10.21 -3.20
C ALA A 100 7.68 10.53 -3.16
N ASP A 101 7.07 10.79 -4.30
CA ASP A 101 5.63 10.89 -4.43
C ASP A 101 5.03 9.48 -4.59
N VAL A 102 4.35 9.00 -3.55
CA VAL A 102 3.78 7.66 -3.52
C VAL A 102 2.25 7.70 -3.61
N ARG A 103 1.66 8.86 -3.92
CA ARG A 103 0.20 9.03 -3.97
C ARG A 103 -0.44 8.11 -5.01
N MET A 104 0.19 7.98 -6.18
CA MET A 104 -0.33 7.16 -7.28
C MET A 104 -0.38 5.67 -6.97
N ILE A 105 0.65 5.14 -6.30
CA ILE A 105 0.77 3.69 -6.08
C ILE A 105 0.36 3.26 -4.67
N GLY A 106 0.28 4.18 -3.70
CA GLY A 106 0.08 3.88 -2.29
C GLY A 106 1.40 3.69 -1.54
N ALA A 107 1.48 4.25 -0.33
CA ALA A 107 2.67 4.16 0.52
C ALA A 107 3.00 2.74 0.96
N GLU A 108 2.02 1.84 0.93
CA GLU A 108 2.20 0.42 1.22
C GLU A 108 3.05 -0.33 0.19
N PHE A 109 3.27 0.23 -1.01
CA PHE A 109 4.12 -0.40 -2.03
C PHE A 109 5.56 0.11 -2.05
N SER A 110 5.84 1.22 -1.35
CA SER A 110 7.16 1.84 -1.39
C SER A 110 7.62 2.31 0.00
N PRO A 111 8.58 1.61 0.62
CA PRO A 111 9.24 2.06 1.85
C PRO A 111 10.26 3.17 1.53
N ALA A 112 9.86 4.23 0.85
CA ALA A 112 10.75 5.20 0.22
C ALA A 112 11.74 5.87 1.20
N CYS A 113 11.31 6.20 2.42
CA CYS A 113 12.21 6.76 3.45
C CYS A 113 13.26 5.74 3.91
N ARG A 114 12.92 4.44 3.95
CA ARG A 114 13.89 3.35 4.22
C ARG A 114 14.90 3.19 3.09
N LEU A 115 14.48 3.44 1.84
CA LEU A 115 15.35 3.40 0.67
C LEU A 115 16.32 4.59 0.61
N GLY A 116 16.01 5.68 1.32
CA GLY A 116 16.90 6.82 1.46
C GLY A 116 16.32 8.14 0.97
N ALA A 117 15.08 8.17 0.47
CA ALA A 117 14.40 9.43 0.18
C ALA A 117 14.28 10.28 1.46
N GLU A 118 14.47 11.59 1.33
CA GLU A 118 14.30 12.52 2.45
C GLU A 118 12.85 12.56 2.91
N LEU A 119 11.94 12.61 1.92
CA LEU A 119 10.52 12.64 2.13
C LEU A 119 9.80 11.54 1.34
N ALA A 120 8.66 11.10 1.86
CA ALA A 120 7.62 10.43 1.09
C ALA A 120 6.30 11.19 1.25
N VAL A 121 5.62 11.48 0.15
CA VAL A 121 4.33 12.19 0.13
C VAL A 121 3.23 11.20 -0.25
N ALA A 122 2.23 11.08 0.61
CA ALA A 122 1.11 10.18 0.41
C ALA A 122 -0.24 10.87 0.67
N GLU A 123 -1.30 10.29 0.14
CA GLU A 123 -2.68 10.71 0.39
C GLU A 123 -3.40 9.65 1.23
N ASP A 124 -4.29 10.11 2.10
CA ASP A 124 -5.10 9.22 2.93
C ASP A 124 -6.52 9.75 3.08
N VAL A 125 -7.49 8.93 2.68
CA VAL A 125 -8.90 9.33 2.65
C VAL A 125 -9.47 9.54 4.06
N ARG A 126 -8.83 9.01 5.12
CA ARG A 126 -9.22 9.23 6.52
C ARG A 126 -9.07 10.68 6.95
N VAL A 127 -8.18 11.43 6.32
CA VAL A 127 -7.87 12.84 6.61
C VAL A 127 -8.06 13.69 5.35
N PRO A 128 -9.28 13.75 4.81
CA PRO A 128 -9.54 14.43 3.55
C PRO A 128 -9.21 15.93 3.70
N GLY A 129 -8.35 16.45 2.82
CA GLY A 129 -7.81 17.82 2.92
C GLY A 129 -6.37 17.91 3.43
N TYR A 130 -5.75 16.78 3.76
CA TYR A 130 -4.33 16.70 4.14
C TYR A 130 -3.60 15.66 3.28
N VAL A 131 -2.31 15.92 3.05
CA VAL A 131 -1.35 14.89 2.65
C VAL A 131 -0.52 14.47 3.85
N VAL A 132 -0.09 13.22 3.84
CA VAL A 132 0.83 12.68 4.83
C VAL A 132 2.25 12.81 4.29
N VAL A 133 3.04 13.70 4.89
CA VAL A 133 4.46 13.91 4.58
C VAL A 133 5.31 13.14 5.57
N CYS A 134 5.92 12.06 5.12
CA CYS A 134 6.81 11.22 5.90
C CYS A 134 8.23 11.73 5.77
N MET A 135 8.94 11.90 6.88
CA MET A 135 10.33 12.33 6.93
C MET A 135 11.22 11.18 7.39
N ARG A 136 12.30 10.91 6.65
CA ARG A 136 13.29 9.91 7.08
C ARG A 136 13.85 10.22 8.48
N LYS A 137 14.36 9.20 9.18
CA LYS A 137 14.86 9.33 10.56
C LYS A 137 15.96 10.39 10.75
N CYS A 138 16.82 10.53 9.75
CA CYS A 138 17.91 11.52 9.74
C CYS A 138 17.61 12.61 8.69
N CYS A 139 16.36 13.09 8.63
CA CYS A 139 15.95 14.11 7.67
C CYS A 139 16.84 15.34 7.80
N ILE A 140 17.25 15.90 6.65
CA ILE A 140 18.08 17.10 6.62
C ILE A 140 17.35 18.23 7.36
N PRO A 141 18.01 18.97 8.27
CA PRO A 141 17.34 19.97 9.12
C PRO A 141 16.48 20.98 8.36
N TRP A 142 17.01 21.55 7.27
CA TRP A 142 16.25 22.53 6.49
C TRP A 142 15.03 21.92 5.80
N VAL A 143 15.10 20.67 5.33
CA VAL A 143 13.96 19.95 4.73
C VAL A 143 12.87 19.74 5.77
N ALA A 144 13.27 19.31 6.97
CA ALA A 144 12.38 19.18 8.10
C ALA A 144 11.70 20.50 8.46
N GLU A 145 12.46 21.60 8.54
CA GLU A 145 11.93 22.93 8.85
C GLU A 145 10.87 23.40 7.84
N VAL A 146 11.11 23.16 6.54
CA VAL A 146 10.13 23.49 5.49
C VAL A 146 8.82 22.72 5.66
N VAL A 147 8.89 21.43 6.01
CA VAL A 147 7.68 20.62 6.29
C VAL A 147 6.97 21.11 7.55
N GLU A 148 7.70 21.34 8.65
CA GLU A 148 7.13 21.76 9.93
C GLU A 148 6.47 23.15 9.84
N ALA A 149 6.99 24.05 8.99
CA ALA A 149 6.39 25.36 8.75
C ALA A 149 5.00 25.30 8.08
N LYS A 150 4.68 24.17 7.41
CA LYS A 150 3.39 23.96 6.73
C LYS A 150 2.52 22.89 7.40
N ALA A 151 3.07 22.17 8.37
CA ALA A 151 2.39 21.07 9.04
C ALA A 151 1.31 21.56 10.00
N CYS A 152 0.23 20.80 10.10
CA CYS A 152 -0.77 20.94 11.15
C CYS A 152 -0.53 19.93 12.27
N SER A 153 -0.93 20.30 13.50
CA SER A 153 -0.96 19.34 14.61
C SER A 153 -1.98 18.25 14.29
N ALA A 154 -1.56 16.98 14.40
CA ALA A 154 -2.45 15.84 14.21
C ALA A 154 -3.61 15.83 15.22
N GLU A 155 -3.41 16.38 16.42
CA GLU A 155 -4.46 16.49 17.44
C GLU A 155 -5.64 17.37 16.99
N ASN A 156 -5.42 18.26 16.02
CA ASN A 156 -6.43 19.16 15.48
C ASN A 156 -7.11 18.59 14.22
N VAL A 157 -6.75 17.38 13.79
CA VAL A 157 -7.30 16.75 12.59
C VAL A 157 -8.26 15.64 12.97
N ILE A 158 -9.49 15.75 12.50
CA ILE A 158 -10.54 14.75 12.72
C ILE A 158 -10.42 13.68 11.64
N VAL A 159 -10.37 12.42 12.06
CA VAL A 159 -10.49 11.27 11.17
C VAL A 159 -11.96 10.96 10.92
N THR A 160 -12.32 10.82 9.65
CA THR A 160 -13.69 10.42 9.28
C THR A 160 -13.88 8.92 9.50
N ALA A 161 -14.98 8.51 10.14
CA ALA A 161 -15.30 7.09 10.33
C ALA A 161 -15.42 6.34 8.99
N THR A 162 -16.09 6.93 8.00
CA THR A 162 -16.19 6.38 6.63
C THR A 162 -14.82 6.21 5.98
N GLY A 163 -13.92 7.17 6.20
CA GLY A 163 -12.57 7.12 5.63
C GLY A 163 -11.73 5.94 6.13
N VAL A 164 -12.01 5.37 7.31
CA VAL A 164 -11.27 4.20 7.81
C VAL A 164 -11.57 2.98 6.93
N GLU A 165 -12.85 2.71 6.70
CA GLU A 165 -13.30 1.61 5.85
C GLU A 165 -12.90 1.85 4.39
N GLU A 166 -13.07 3.07 3.88
CA GLU A 166 -12.68 3.45 2.53
C GLU A 166 -11.17 3.30 2.30
N GLN A 167 -10.33 3.71 3.25
CA GLN A 167 -8.88 3.58 3.11
C GLN A 167 -8.44 2.11 3.19
N ALA A 168 -9.08 1.30 4.03
CA ALA A 168 -8.82 -0.14 4.05
C ALA A 168 -9.21 -0.80 2.72
N SER A 169 -10.37 -0.44 2.17
CA SER A 169 -10.85 -0.89 0.87
C SER A 169 -9.90 -0.46 -0.26
N ALA A 170 -9.46 0.81 -0.27
CA ALA A 170 -8.55 1.34 -1.27
C ALA A 170 -7.20 0.61 -1.28
N ARG A 171 -6.65 0.26 -0.10
CA ARG A 171 -5.43 -0.56 -0.01
C ARG A 171 -5.64 -1.97 -0.53
N ALA A 172 -6.74 -2.62 -0.11
CA ALA A 172 -7.07 -3.95 -0.60
C ALA A 172 -7.24 -3.98 -2.12
N SER A 173 -7.91 -2.96 -2.67
CA SER A 173 -8.10 -2.75 -4.11
C SER A 173 -6.75 -2.60 -4.83
N ARG A 174 -5.82 -1.78 -4.32
CA ARG A 174 -4.48 -1.65 -4.92
C ARG A 174 -3.67 -2.95 -4.89
N HIS A 175 -3.77 -3.74 -3.82
CA HIS A 175 -3.14 -5.07 -3.76
C HIS A 175 -3.76 -6.02 -4.79
N ALA A 176 -5.08 -6.09 -4.86
CA ALA A 176 -5.79 -6.90 -5.85
C ALA A 176 -5.42 -6.49 -7.29
N ALA A 177 -5.34 -5.19 -7.55
CA ALA A 177 -4.90 -4.66 -8.85
C ALA A 177 -3.45 -5.03 -9.18
N SER A 178 -2.54 -4.99 -8.20
CA SER A 178 -1.18 -5.47 -8.41
C SER A 178 -1.12 -6.97 -8.71
N ASP A 179 -1.93 -7.79 -8.03
CA ASP A 179 -1.99 -9.23 -8.28
C ASP A 179 -2.59 -9.52 -9.68
N ALA A 180 -3.64 -8.80 -10.05
CA ALA A 180 -4.23 -8.88 -11.38
C ALA A 180 -3.24 -8.47 -12.47
N ALA A 181 -2.48 -7.40 -12.27
CA ALA A 181 -1.43 -6.96 -13.19
C ALA A 181 -0.37 -8.05 -13.41
N GLN A 182 0.03 -8.78 -12.37
CA GLN A 182 0.96 -9.91 -12.49
C GLN A 182 0.40 -11.02 -13.40
N VAL A 183 -0.89 -11.34 -13.29
CA VAL A 183 -1.56 -12.34 -14.13
C VAL A 183 -1.71 -11.84 -15.56
N VAL A 184 -2.17 -10.61 -15.76
CA VAL A 184 -2.33 -9.98 -17.08
C VAL A 184 -0.97 -9.89 -17.78
N ALA A 185 0.09 -9.47 -17.09
CA ALA A 185 1.43 -9.41 -17.67
C ALA A 185 1.94 -10.79 -18.13
N ALA A 186 1.69 -11.84 -17.33
CA ALA A 186 2.04 -13.21 -17.72
C ALA A 186 1.25 -13.69 -18.94
N TYR A 187 -0.03 -13.31 -19.04
CA TYR A 187 -0.86 -13.59 -20.21
C TYR A 187 -0.35 -12.85 -21.46
N LEU A 188 -0.12 -11.54 -21.37
CA LEU A 188 0.36 -10.73 -22.50
C LEU A 188 1.74 -11.20 -22.97
N ALA A 189 2.59 -11.67 -22.07
CA ALA A 189 3.93 -12.17 -22.40
C ALA A 189 3.89 -13.42 -23.32
N CYS A 190 2.79 -14.18 -23.32
CA CYS A 190 2.59 -15.32 -24.22
C CYS A 190 1.53 -15.08 -25.31
N HIS A 191 0.97 -13.87 -25.39
CA HIS A 191 -0.09 -13.55 -26.33
C HIS A 191 0.42 -13.45 -27.78
N PRO A 192 -0.19 -14.13 -28.78
CA PRO A 192 0.35 -14.24 -30.13
C PRO A 192 0.46 -12.90 -30.88
N ARG A 193 -0.34 -11.89 -30.52
CA ARG A 193 -0.28 -10.54 -31.12
C ARG A 193 0.62 -9.56 -30.36
N VAL A 194 1.09 -9.90 -29.16
CA VAL A 194 1.95 -9.02 -28.36
C VAL A 194 3.41 -9.30 -28.71
N GLY A 195 4.16 -8.23 -29.03
CA GLY A 195 5.57 -8.28 -29.39
C GLY A 195 6.52 -8.09 -28.21
N ALA A 196 6.12 -7.30 -27.21
CA ALA A 196 6.89 -7.06 -26.00
C ALA A 196 5.97 -6.71 -24.83
N VAL A 197 6.43 -6.99 -23.61
CA VAL A 197 5.77 -6.62 -22.35
C VAL A 197 6.81 -5.97 -21.42
N ARG A 198 6.34 -5.00 -20.63
CA ARG A 198 7.05 -4.35 -19.52
C ARG A 198 6.17 -4.42 -18.30
N TYR A 199 6.67 -5.11 -17.29
CA TYR A 199 6.03 -5.22 -16.00
C TYR A 199 7.10 -5.57 -14.95
N PRO A 200 7.29 -4.76 -13.90
CA PRO A 200 8.38 -4.96 -12.96
C PRO A 200 8.35 -6.30 -12.20
N GLY A 201 7.19 -6.98 -12.17
CA GLY A 201 7.05 -8.31 -11.57
C GLY A 201 7.41 -9.50 -12.48
N LEU A 202 7.68 -9.28 -13.77
CA LEU A 202 8.16 -10.35 -14.66
C LEU A 202 9.67 -10.54 -14.51
N LYS A 203 10.13 -11.79 -14.31
CA LYS A 203 11.57 -12.10 -14.19
C LYS A 203 12.42 -11.69 -15.40
N THR A 204 11.79 -11.58 -16.56
CA THR A 204 12.42 -11.16 -17.82
C THR A 204 12.47 -9.65 -17.98
N ASP A 205 11.80 -8.90 -17.11
CA ASP A 205 11.77 -7.44 -17.16
C ASP A 205 13.11 -6.87 -16.67
N PRO A 206 13.70 -5.88 -17.37
CA PRO A 206 14.96 -5.25 -16.95
C PRO A 206 14.91 -4.65 -15.55
N SER A 207 13.74 -4.18 -15.12
CA SER A 207 13.54 -3.58 -13.80
C SER A 207 13.30 -4.62 -12.69
N PHE A 208 13.18 -5.92 -12.98
CA PHE A 208 12.81 -6.95 -11.98
C PHE A 208 13.71 -7.00 -10.74
N ALA A 209 15.04 -7.00 -10.95
CA ALA A 209 16.01 -7.03 -9.84
C ALA A 209 15.88 -5.80 -8.95
N ARG A 210 15.61 -4.63 -9.54
CA ARG A 210 15.37 -3.39 -8.81
C ARG A 210 14.04 -3.45 -8.07
N ALA A 211 12.97 -3.81 -8.78
CA ALA A 211 11.61 -3.87 -8.27
C ALA A 211 11.52 -4.74 -7.02
N THR A 212 12.04 -5.97 -7.08
CA THR A 212 12.06 -6.93 -5.96
C THR A 212 12.88 -6.45 -4.75
N SER A 213 13.81 -5.50 -4.95
CA SER A 213 14.64 -4.95 -3.88
C SER A 213 14.09 -3.65 -3.27
N GLN A 214 13.18 -2.96 -3.95
CA GLN A 214 12.70 -1.62 -3.57
C GLN A 214 11.20 -1.53 -3.35
N LEU A 215 10.40 -2.36 -4.04
CA LEU A 215 8.95 -2.42 -3.86
C LEU A 215 8.58 -3.51 -2.87
N VAL A 216 7.43 -3.34 -2.21
CA VAL A 216 6.87 -4.31 -1.27
C VAL A 216 5.38 -4.47 -1.55
N GLY A 217 4.78 -5.60 -1.17
CA GLY A 217 3.33 -5.78 -1.30
C GLY A 217 2.79 -5.91 -2.74
N GLY A 218 3.65 -5.82 -3.76
CA GLY A 218 3.32 -5.97 -5.18
C GLY A 218 4.23 -5.13 -6.09
N PHE A 219 3.94 -5.12 -7.38
CA PHE A 219 4.71 -4.40 -8.41
C PHE A 219 3.89 -3.29 -9.10
N GLY A 220 2.71 -2.98 -8.55
CA GLY A 220 1.81 -1.96 -9.06
C GLY A 220 0.89 -2.47 -10.19
N PRO A 221 -0.05 -1.62 -10.64
CA PRO A 221 -1.12 -2.01 -11.54
C PRO A 221 -0.80 -1.84 -13.03
N TYR A 222 0.35 -1.25 -13.37
CA TYR A 222 0.67 -0.87 -14.76
C TYR A 222 1.39 -2.00 -15.50
N VAL A 223 0.80 -2.46 -16.59
CA VAL A 223 1.42 -3.41 -17.53
C VAL A 223 1.48 -2.73 -18.88
N ASP A 224 2.69 -2.51 -19.39
CA ASP A 224 2.85 -1.92 -20.72
C ASP A 224 3.23 -2.99 -21.74
N TYR A 225 2.75 -2.85 -22.96
CA TYR A 225 2.96 -3.84 -24.01
C TYR A 225 3.02 -3.19 -25.39
N ILE A 226 3.58 -3.90 -26.36
CA ILE A 226 3.64 -3.50 -27.76
C ILE A 226 2.87 -4.54 -28.59
N TRP A 227 2.03 -4.10 -29.51
CA TRP A 227 1.45 -4.99 -30.52
C TRP A 227 2.48 -5.31 -31.62
N LYS A 228 2.50 -6.56 -32.10
CA LYS A 228 3.35 -6.95 -33.25
C LYS A 228 3.01 -6.16 -34.52
N GLU A 229 1.74 -5.78 -34.66
CA GLU A 229 1.21 -5.04 -35.81
C GLU A 229 1.62 -3.55 -35.77
N LEU A 230 1.91 -3.00 -34.58
CA LEU A 230 2.30 -1.62 -34.36
C LEU A 230 3.63 -1.56 -33.57
N PRO A 231 4.74 -2.00 -34.17
CA PRO A 231 6.02 -2.04 -33.48
C PRO A 231 6.49 -0.61 -33.13
N GLY A 232 6.90 -0.42 -31.87
CA GLY A 232 7.47 0.84 -31.37
C GLY A 232 6.49 1.72 -30.59
N GLU A 233 5.20 1.41 -30.58
CA GLU A 233 4.21 2.08 -29.74
C GLU A 233 3.92 1.26 -28.49
N TRP A 234 4.16 1.87 -27.32
CA TRP A 234 3.81 1.28 -26.04
C TRP A 234 2.37 1.62 -25.68
N HIS A 235 1.58 0.60 -25.39
CA HIS A 235 0.25 0.72 -24.83
C HIS A 235 0.26 0.35 -23.35
N ARG A 236 -0.58 1.01 -22.57
CA ARG A 236 -0.74 0.73 -21.13
C ARG A 236 -2.04 0.01 -20.85
N PHE A 237 -1.92 -1.14 -20.20
CA PHE A 237 -3.00 -1.77 -19.48
C PHE A 237 -2.89 -1.38 -17.99
N VAL A 238 -3.97 -0.82 -17.43
CA VAL A 238 -4.06 -0.53 -15.99
C VAL A 238 -4.98 -1.56 -15.36
N ALA A 239 -4.42 -2.45 -14.54
CA ALA A 239 -5.21 -3.45 -13.85
C ALA A 239 -6.10 -2.82 -12.79
N GLY A 240 -7.35 -3.28 -12.74
CA GLY A 240 -8.29 -3.01 -11.64
C GLY A 240 -8.25 -4.11 -10.59
N ASP A 241 -9.07 -3.97 -9.55
CA ASP A 241 -9.25 -4.97 -8.49
C ASP A 241 -10.22 -6.11 -8.85
N GLU A 242 -10.74 -6.09 -10.08
CA GLU A 242 -11.57 -7.15 -10.64
C GLU A 242 -10.79 -8.45 -10.84
N ASP A 243 -11.50 -9.57 -10.99
CA ASP A 243 -10.87 -10.84 -11.37
C ASP A 243 -10.06 -10.72 -12.67
N ALA A 244 -8.80 -11.16 -12.63
CA ALA A 244 -7.86 -11.01 -13.73
C ALA A 244 -8.34 -11.68 -15.03
N ARG A 245 -9.11 -12.77 -14.95
CA ARG A 245 -9.67 -13.44 -16.13
C ARG A 245 -10.71 -12.58 -16.81
N THR A 246 -11.57 -11.91 -16.03
CA THR A 246 -12.55 -10.94 -16.56
C THR A 246 -11.84 -9.81 -17.29
N GLN A 247 -10.78 -9.27 -16.68
CA GLN A 247 -9.95 -8.23 -17.27
C GLN A 247 -9.30 -8.66 -18.60
N ILE A 248 -8.75 -9.87 -18.65
CA ILE A 248 -8.19 -10.46 -19.89
C ILE A 248 -9.27 -10.62 -20.97
N ILE A 249 -10.47 -11.11 -20.62
CA ILE A 249 -11.58 -11.25 -21.59
C ILE A 249 -11.98 -9.90 -22.16
N ASN A 250 -12.00 -8.84 -21.34
CA ASN A 250 -12.31 -7.49 -21.81
C ASN A 250 -11.20 -6.92 -22.69
N PHE A 251 -9.94 -7.18 -22.36
CA PHE A 251 -8.79 -6.83 -23.20
C PHE A 251 -8.91 -7.42 -24.61
N GLU A 252 -9.24 -8.70 -24.72
CA GLU A 252 -9.41 -9.40 -26.01
C GLU A 252 -10.53 -8.82 -26.89
N ARG A 253 -11.49 -8.09 -26.30
CA ARG A 253 -12.57 -7.44 -27.06
C ARG A 253 -12.15 -6.11 -27.69
N LEU A 254 -11.07 -5.50 -27.18
CA LEU A 254 -10.56 -4.21 -27.64
C LEU A 254 -9.53 -4.36 -28.77
N GLY A 255 -8.95 -5.55 -28.92
CA GLY A 255 -7.86 -5.86 -29.86
C GLY A 255 -8.32 -6.50 -31.16
#